data_AF-A0A373NVT0-F1
#
_entry.id   AF-A0A373NVT0-F1
#
_cell.length_a   1.000
_cell.length_b   1.000
_cell.length_c   1.000
_cell.angle_alpha   90.00
_cell.angle_beta   90.00
_cell.angle_gamma   90.00
#
_symmetry.space_group_name_H-M   'P 1'
#
loop_
_entity.id
_entity.type
_entity.pdbx_description
1 polymer ?
#
loop_
_entity_poly.entity_id
_entity_poly.type
_entity_poly.pdbx_seq_one_letter_code
_entity_poly.pdbx_strand_id
1 'polypeptide(L)' 'MEDIMHIQSAFLRNVISQVILKALRKKGYQSADVELNDIFVKYSENEKKVRVHLDIDALVSRGDLMAILKQAGVL' A
#
# COMPACT_ATOMS: atom_id res chain seq x y z
N MET A 1 11.78 11.31 -20.97
CA MET A 1 12.57 11.30 -19.73
C MET A 1 11.75 10.55 -18.71
N GLU A 2 12.32 9.67 -17.88
CA GLU A 2 11.57 9.01 -16.82
C GLU A 2 11.86 9.74 -15.51
N ASP A 3 10.83 10.36 -14.93
CA ASP A 3 10.92 10.93 -13.60
C ASP A 3 10.67 9.83 -12.58
N ILE A 4 11.65 9.62 -11.70
CA ILE A 4 11.64 8.56 -10.69
C ILE A 4 11.74 9.19 -9.31
N MET A 5 10.77 8.89 -8.46
CA MET A 5 10.81 9.21 -7.04
C MET A 5 10.97 7.92 -6.24
N HIS A 6 12.00 7.87 -5.39
CA HIS A 6 12.25 6.77 -4.46
C HIS A 6 12.25 7.31 -3.03
N ILE A 7 11.38 6.78 -2.17
CA ILE A 7 11.29 7.23 -0.77
C ILE A 7 11.96 6.19 0.13
N GLN A 8 13.22 6.43 0.48
CA GLN A 8 13.98 5.58 1.39
C GLN A 8 13.84 5.98 2.87
N SER A 9 13.23 7.14 3.15
CA SER A 9 13.06 7.66 4.51
C SER A 9 12.19 6.73 5.35
N ALA A 10 12.75 6.15 6.41
CA ALA A 10 12.01 5.33 7.37
C ALA A 10 10.88 6.12 8.06
N PHE A 11 11.09 7.42 8.30
CA PHE A 11 10.06 8.29 8.86
C PHE A 11 8.85 8.41 7.92
N LEU A 12 9.08 8.72 6.64
CA LEU A 12 8.00 8.86 5.66
C LEU A 12 7.28 7.53 5.44
N ARG A 13 8.02 6.43 5.37
CA ARG A 13 7.44 5.08 5.28
C ARG A 13 6.52 4.79 6.47
N ASN A 14 6.97 5.08 7.70
CA ASN A 14 6.14 4.92 8.89
C ASN A 14 4.87 5.79 8.87
N VAL A 15 4.97 7.06 8.46
CA VAL A 15 3.80 7.94 8.36
C VAL A 15 2.77 7.35 7.38
N ILE A 16 3.23 6.86 6.22
CA ILE A 16 2.35 6.25 5.21
C ILE A 16 1.74 4.95 5.75
N SER A 17 2.52 4.07 6.38
CA SER A 17 2.03 2.85 7.03
C SER A 17 0.91 3.15 8.03
N GLN A 18 1.09 4.16 8.89
CA GLN A 18 0.07 4.56 9.87
C GLN A 18 -1.20 5.10 9.21
N VAL A 19 -1.09 5.83 8.09
CA VAL A 19 -2.25 6.30 7.32
C VAL A 19 -3.02 5.12 6.74
N ILE A 20 -2.33 4.15 6.13
CA ILE A 20 -2.94 2.93 5.56
C ILE A 20 -3.62 2.13 6.66
N LEU A 21 -2.91 1.88 7.77
CA LEU A 21 -3.43 1.16 8.93
C LEU A 21 -4.69 1.82 9.50
N LYS A 22 -4.70 3.15 9.61
CA LYS A 22 -5.88 3.91 10.06
C LYS A 22 -7.06 3.76 9.09
N ALA A 23 -6.81 3.72 7.79
CA ALA A 23 -7.86 3.49 6.78
C ALA A 23 -8.45 2.07 6.88
N LEU A 24 -7.60 1.05 7.06
CA LEU A 24 -8.03 -0.35 7.25
C LEU A 24 -8.86 -0.52 8.52
N ARG A 25 -8.42 0.05 9.64
CA ARG A 25 -9.17 0.01 10.91
C ARG A 25 -10.54 0.68 10.80
N LYS A 26 -10.64 1.81 10.08
CA LYS A 26 -11.94 2.46 9.78
C LYS A 26 -12.88 1.58 8.96
N LYS A 27 -12.37 0.62 8.20
CA LYS A 27 -13.15 -0.36 7.43
C LYS A 27 -13.53 -1.61 8.25
N GLY A 28 -13.11 -1.70 9.51
CA GLY A 28 -13.43 -2.80 10.40
C GLY A 28 -12.29 -3.80 10.62
N TYR A 29 -11.16 -3.63 9.92
CA TYR A 29 -10.00 -4.53 10.01
C TYR A 29 -9.12 -4.17 11.23
N GLN A 30 -9.63 -4.47 12.42
CA GLN A 30 -9.01 -4.12 13.71
C GLN A 30 -7.69 -4.87 13.95
N SER A 31 -7.56 -6.07 13.39
CA SER A 31 -6.39 -6.95 13.57
C SER A 31 -5.24 -6.66 12.58
N ALA A 32 -5.44 -5.72 11.65
CA ALA A 32 -4.45 -5.42 10.64
C ALA A 32 -3.19 -4.77 11.25
N ASP A 33 -2.03 -5.18 10.75
CA ASP A 33 -0.77 -4.46 10.89
C ASP A 33 -0.12 -4.32 9.51
N VAL A 34 0.56 -3.19 9.28
CA VAL A 34 1.08 -2.82 7.95
C VAL A 34 2.44 -2.15 8.08
N GLU A 35 3.42 -2.69 7.35
CA GLU A 35 4.75 -2.14 7.18
C GLU A 35 4.98 -1.80 5.70
N LEU A 36 5.44 -0.58 5.43
CA LEU A 36 5.80 -0.15 4.07
C LEU A 36 7.32 -0.24 3.94
N ASN A 37 7.79 -1.24 3.21
CA ASN A 37 9.21 -1.50 3.01
C ASN A 37 9.80 -0.55 1.97
N ASP A 38 9.11 -0.36 0.85
CA ASP A 38 9.58 0.52 -0.21
C ASP A 38 8.43 1.11 -1.03
N ILE A 39 8.68 2.28 -1.61
CA ILE A 39 7.78 2.93 -2.56
C ILE A 39 8.59 3.62 -3.65
N PHE A 40 8.28 3.26 -4.89
CA PHE A 40 8.79 3.97 -6.06
C PHE A 40 7.68 4.36 -7.00
N VAL A 41 7.79 5.58 -7.51
CA VAL A 41 6.86 6.15 -8.48
C VAL A 41 7.66 6.53 -9.70
N LYS A 42 7.21 6.06 -10.87
CA LYS A 42 7.82 6.37 -12.16
C LYS A 42 6.77 6.98 -13.07
N TYR A 43 7.08 8.11 -13.69
CA TYR A 43 6.24 8.64 -14.77
C TYR A 43 6.81 8.24 -16.13
N SER A 44 5.96 7.63 -16.95
CA SER A 44 6.29 7.29 -18.34
C SER A 44 5.67 8.33 -19.27
N GLU A 45 6.51 9.17 -19.86
CA GLU A 45 6.11 10.15 -20.88
C GLU A 45 5.47 9.47 -22.10
N ASN A 46 5.96 8.28 -22.47
CA ASN A 46 5.47 7.54 -23.63
C ASN A 46 4.05 7.00 -23.40
N GLU A 47 3.79 6.48 -22.19
CA GLU A 47 2.48 5.93 -21.85
C GLU A 47 1.53 7.01 -21.32
N LYS A 48 2.04 8.21 -21.01
CA LYS A 48 1.36 9.26 -20.22
C LYS A 48 0.74 8.69 -18.94
N LYS A 49 1.47 7.79 -18.28
CA LYS A 49 1.00 7.05 -17.10
C LYS A 49 2.03 7.10 -15.98
N VAL A 50 1.50 7.12 -14.76
CA VAL A 50 2.29 6.94 -13.54
C VAL A 50 2.26 5.46 -13.18
N ARG A 51 3.44 4.86 -13.07
CA ARG A 51 3.65 3.53 -12.50
C ARG A 51 4.00 3.69 -11.03
N VAL A 52 3.18 3.12 -10.16
CA VAL A 52 3.41 3.10 -8.72
C VAL A 52 3.77 1.67 -8.33
N HIS A 53 4.86 1.51 -7.59
CA HIS A 53 5.20 0.27 -6.94
C HIS A 53 5.26 0.48 -5.44
N LEU A 54 4.65 -0.47 -4.75
CA LEU A 54 4.55 -0.50 -3.30
C LEU A 54 5.03 -1.88 -2.87
N ASP A 55 6.04 -1.89 -2.01
CA ASP A 55 6.49 -3.08 -1.29
C ASP A 55 5.96 -2.98 0.14
N ILE A 56 4.96 -3.80 0.45
CA ILE A 56 4.19 -3.75 1.69
C ILE A 56 4.11 -5.15 2.28
N ASP A 57 4.50 -5.27 3.54
CA ASP A 57 4.19 -6.41 4.38
C ASP A 57 2.96 -6.10 5.24
N ALA A 58 2.00 -7.03 5.28
CA ALA A 58 0.79 -6.87 6.07
C ALA A 58 0.45 -8.17 6.80
N LEU A 59 0.14 -8.04 8.09
CA LEU A 59 -0.41 -9.11 8.90
C LEU A 59 -1.92 -8.89 9.05
N VAL A 60 -2.72 -9.85 8.59
CA VAL A 60 -4.18 -9.81 8.71
C VAL A 60 -4.73 -11.18 9.10
N SER A 61 -5.87 -11.20 9.80
CA SER A 61 -6.57 -12.45 10.08
C SER A 61 -7.08 -13.10 8.79
N ARG A 62 -7.23 -14.44 8.79
CA ARG A 62 -7.83 -15.16 7.65
C ARG A 62 -9.23 -14.66 7.31
N GLY A 63 -10.04 -14.33 8.32
CA GLY A 63 -11.39 -13.80 8.11
C GLY A 63 -11.38 -12.45 7.41
N ASP A 64 -10.51 -11.54 7.85
CA ASP A 64 -10.35 -10.22 7.26
C ASP A 64 -9.80 -10.30 5.83
N LEU A 65 -8.83 -11.19 5.58
CA LEU A 65 -8.31 -11.44 4.24
C LEU A 65 -9.41 -11.92 3.29
N MET A 66 -10.23 -12.87 3.71
CA MET A 66 -11.35 -13.37 2.88
C MET A 66 -12.39 -12.28 2.60
N ALA A 67 -12.67 -11.42 3.59
CA ALA A 67 -13.57 -10.29 3.40
C ALA A 67 -13.01 -9.27 2.38
N ILE A 68 -11.71 -8.94 2.46
CA ILE A 68 -11.03 -8.05 1.52
C ILE A 68 -11.09 -8.62 0.09
N LEU A 69 -10.75 -9.91 -0.08
CA LEU A 69 -10.74 -10.55 -1.40
C LEU A 69 -12.13 -10.60 -2.05
N LYS A 70 -13.17 -10.90 -1.26
CA LYS A 70 -14.56 -10.87 -1.73
C LYS A 70 -15.00 -9.45 -2.11
N GLN A 71 -14.63 -8.45 -1.30
CA GLN A 71 -14.98 -7.05 -1.58
C GLN A 71 -14.25 -6.51 -2.83
N ALA A 72 -13.05 -7.01 -3.11
CA ALA A 72 -12.29 -6.69 -4.31
C ALA A 72 -12.78 -7.44 -5.57
N GLY A 73 -13.75 -8.35 -5.45
CA GLY A 73 -14.27 -9.14 -6.57
C GLY A 73 -13.31 -10.19 -7.12
N VAL A 74 -12.33 -10.61 -6.31
CA VAL A 74 -11.36 -11.66 -6.65
C VAL A 74 -11.89 -13.04 -6.31
N LEU A 75 -12.81 -13.12 -5.33
CA LEU A 75 -13.52 -14.32 -4.88
C LEU A 75 -15.03 -14.17 -5.05
#